data_AF-M9LZ83-F1
#
_entry.id   AF-M9LZ83-F1
#
_cell.length_a   1.000
_cell.length_b   1.000
_cell.length_c   1.000
_cell.angle_alpha   90.00
_cell.angle_beta   90.00
_cell.angle_gamma   90.00
#
_symmetry.space_group_name_H-M   'P 1'
#
loop_
_entity.id
_entity.type
_entity.pdbx_description
1 polymer ?
#
loop_
_entity_poly.entity_id
_entity_poly.type
_entity_poly.pdbx_seq_one_letter_code
_entity_poly.pdbx_strand_id
1 'polypeptide(L)'
;MPSPVRASTSIRRLSQTARQLSNSLHTMASAQDYKTRAVGSPNTLDYRVFLENTKTGLPASPFHDVPLFADESKTVLNMIVEIPRWTNAKVEISKEENFNAFKQDTKKGKLRFVRNCFPHKGYIWNYGAFPQTWEDPHHTHPDTKAKGDNDPLDVCEIGEQVGYTGQIKQVKVLGVMALLDEGETDWKVIVIDINDPLAPKLNDIEDVERHLPGLIRATNEWFRIYKIPDGKPENQFAFSGEAKNRKYATEIVHECNEAWKRLISGQADAGEISLTNSSVQGSKGFVGANDAAVTSVPKANPQPPAPIDASIDKWFFISSSSN
;
A
#
# COMPACT_ATOMS: atom_id res chain seq x y z
N MET A 1 25.64 65.69 -20.73
CA MET A 1 24.37 64.95 -20.90
C MET A 1 24.31 64.42 -22.33
N PRO A 2 23.94 63.16 -22.61
CA PRO A 2 24.18 61.91 -21.87
C PRO A 2 24.96 60.85 -22.69
N SER A 3 25.42 59.83 -21.97
CA SER A 3 26.21 58.63 -22.35
C SER A 3 25.48 57.59 -23.21
N PRO A 4 26.22 56.63 -23.83
CA PRO A 4 25.66 55.53 -24.60
C PRO A 4 25.16 54.40 -23.66
N VAL A 5 23.91 53.98 -23.82
CA VAL A 5 23.35 52.87 -23.04
C VAL A 5 23.56 51.54 -23.78
N ARG A 6 24.24 50.65 -23.05
CA ARG A 6 24.52 49.23 -23.32
C ARG A 6 23.29 48.45 -23.80
N ALA A 7 23.41 47.82 -24.96
CA ALA A 7 22.61 46.65 -25.35
C ALA A 7 23.52 45.41 -25.39
N SER A 8 23.81 44.75 -24.26
CA SER A 8 24.55 43.48 -24.31
C SER A 8 24.46 42.57 -23.06
N THR A 9 23.40 42.60 -22.25
CA THR A 9 23.36 41.76 -21.02
C THR A 9 22.08 40.96 -20.76
N SER A 10 21.04 41.06 -21.58
CA SER A 10 19.77 40.35 -21.30
C SER A 10 19.57 39.02 -22.06
N ILE A 11 20.39 38.69 -23.06
CA ILE A 11 20.21 37.45 -23.84
C ILE A 11 21.07 36.28 -23.32
N ARG A 12 22.09 36.53 -22.50
CA ARG A 12 22.93 35.47 -21.90
C ARG A 12 22.43 34.90 -20.57
N ARG A 13 21.38 35.47 -19.97
CA ARG A 13 20.80 34.96 -18.70
C ARG A 13 19.60 34.04 -18.87
N LEU A 14 18.99 33.96 -20.06
CA LEU A 14 17.90 33.01 -20.33
C LEU A 14 18.39 31.61 -20.74
N SER A 15 19.64 31.47 -21.19
CA SER A 15 20.22 30.18 -21.58
C SER A 15 20.90 29.41 -20.43
N GLN A 16 21.10 30.05 -19.27
CA GLN A 16 21.66 29.39 -18.07
C GLN A 16 20.57 28.88 -17.11
N THR A 17 19.40 29.52 -17.05
CA THR A 17 18.27 29.05 -16.25
C THR A 17 17.54 27.86 -16.90
N ALA A 18 17.62 27.71 -18.22
CA ALA A 18 17.05 26.57 -18.94
C ALA A 18 17.94 25.30 -18.90
N ARG A 19 19.18 25.38 -18.40
CA ARG A 19 20.09 24.22 -18.26
C ARG A 19 20.16 23.63 -16.85
N GLN A 20 19.42 24.19 -15.89
CA GLN A 20 19.34 23.67 -14.52
C GLN A 20 18.04 22.90 -14.21
N LEU A 21 17.18 22.66 -15.21
CA LEU A 21 15.92 21.92 -15.06
C LEU A 21 15.85 20.59 -15.82
N SER A 22 16.96 20.08 -16.38
CA SER A 22 16.91 18.89 -17.26
C SER A 22 17.76 17.70 -16.84
N ASN A 23 18.32 17.66 -15.62
CA ASN A 23 19.15 16.54 -15.15
C ASN A 23 18.68 15.95 -13.82
N SER A 24 17.37 15.95 -13.54
CA SER A 24 16.86 14.86 -12.71
C SER A 24 16.61 13.68 -13.64
N LEU A 25 17.67 12.91 -13.88
CA LEU A 25 17.52 11.49 -14.18
C LEU A 25 16.84 10.91 -12.94
N HIS A 26 15.51 11.02 -12.87
CA HIS A 26 14.69 10.25 -11.94
C HIS A 26 14.98 8.81 -12.30
N THR A 27 15.92 8.23 -11.55
CA THR A 27 16.28 6.84 -11.70
C THR A 27 15.04 6.11 -11.23
N MET A 28 14.21 5.66 -12.17
CA MET A 28 12.96 4.98 -11.89
C MET A 28 13.28 3.81 -10.98
N ALA A 29 12.68 3.80 -9.78
CA ALA A 29 12.77 2.63 -8.92
C ALA A 29 11.85 1.57 -9.53
N SER A 30 12.44 0.59 -10.21
CA SER A 30 11.68 -0.53 -10.74
C SER A 30 11.45 -1.55 -9.62
N ALA A 31 10.40 -2.38 -9.69
CA ALA A 31 10.25 -3.50 -8.75
C ALA A 31 11.50 -4.39 -8.64
N GLN A 32 12.36 -4.42 -9.67
CA GLN A 32 13.62 -5.18 -9.66
C GLN A 32 14.67 -4.58 -8.72
N ASP A 33 14.48 -3.36 -8.25
CA ASP A 33 15.39 -2.69 -7.33
C ASP A 33 15.26 -3.21 -5.89
N TYR A 34 14.24 -4.03 -5.60
CA TYR A 34 14.00 -4.56 -4.27
C TYR A 34 13.88 -6.08 -4.31
N LYS A 35 14.32 -6.73 -3.23
CA LYS A 35 14.09 -8.15 -2.98
C LYS A 35 13.60 -8.36 -1.55
N THR A 36 12.93 -9.47 -1.32
CA THR A 36 12.48 -9.89 0.00
C THR A 36 13.59 -10.60 0.76
N ARG A 37 13.68 -10.34 2.07
CA ARG A 37 14.54 -11.04 3.02
C ARG A 37 13.65 -11.65 4.12
N ALA A 38 13.37 -12.94 4.01
CA ALA A 38 12.56 -13.67 4.98
C ALA A 38 13.39 -14.16 6.17
N VAL A 39 12.82 -14.05 7.37
CA VAL A 39 13.41 -14.48 8.63
C VAL A 39 12.37 -15.31 9.38
N GLY A 40 12.74 -16.54 9.74
CA GLY A 40 11.87 -17.46 10.46
C GLY A 40 10.95 -18.27 9.54
N SER A 41 9.95 -18.90 10.15
CA SER A 41 8.97 -19.75 9.49
C SER A 41 7.67 -18.98 9.26
N PRO A 42 7.07 -18.94 8.05
CA PRO A 42 5.72 -18.43 7.89
C PRO A 42 4.75 -19.08 8.90
N ASN A 43 3.71 -18.35 9.32
CA ASN A 43 2.75 -18.77 10.34
C ASN A 43 3.33 -18.92 11.76
N THR A 44 4.37 -18.14 12.11
CA THR A 44 4.89 -18.02 13.48
C THR A 44 4.97 -16.54 13.92
N LEU A 45 5.03 -16.29 15.23
CA LEU A 45 5.05 -14.93 15.80
C LEU A 45 6.32 -14.14 15.45
N ASP A 46 7.43 -14.84 15.28
CA ASP A 46 8.75 -14.31 14.94
C ASP A 46 8.98 -14.15 13.43
N TYR A 47 8.04 -14.61 12.59
CA TYR A 47 8.16 -14.48 11.14
C TYR A 47 8.18 -13.01 10.72
N ARG A 48 9.19 -12.65 9.94
CA ARG A 48 9.30 -11.33 9.32
C ARG A 48 9.73 -11.46 7.87
N VAL A 49 9.21 -10.57 7.02
CA VAL A 49 9.75 -10.34 5.69
C VAL A 49 10.19 -8.88 5.62
N PHE A 50 11.48 -8.66 5.37
CA PHE A 50 12.04 -7.32 5.14
C PHE A 50 12.16 -7.08 3.63
N LEU A 51 12.19 -5.81 3.21
CA LEU A 51 12.70 -5.45 1.89
C LEU A 51 14.17 -5.08 1.97
N GLU A 52 14.91 -5.37 0.91
CA GLU A 52 16.30 -4.96 0.73
C GLU A 52 16.45 -4.31 -0.64
N ASN A 53 17.02 -3.12 -0.67
CA ASN A 53 17.37 -2.44 -1.91
C ASN A 53 18.57 -3.15 -2.54
N THR A 54 18.41 -3.69 -3.74
CA THR A 54 19.43 -4.50 -4.42
C THR A 54 20.63 -3.69 -4.91
N LYS A 55 20.47 -2.37 -5.09
CA LYS A 55 21.54 -1.47 -5.53
C LYS A 55 22.45 -1.07 -4.37
N THR A 56 21.89 -0.86 -3.18
CA THR A 56 22.65 -0.42 -1.99
C THR A 56 22.98 -1.55 -1.03
N GLY A 57 22.24 -2.66 -1.07
CA GLY A 57 22.30 -3.77 -0.10
C GLY A 57 21.68 -3.45 1.26
N LEU A 58 21.07 -2.27 1.41
CA LEU A 58 20.47 -1.83 2.68
C LEU A 58 19.04 -2.33 2.82
N PRO A 59 18.57 -2.59 4.06
CA PRO A 59 17.15 -2.72 4.34
C PRO A 59 16.37 -1.50 3.82
N ALA A 60 15.17 -1.75 3.32
CA ALA A 60 14.25 -0.75 2.82
C ALA A 60 12.91 -0.89 3.54
N SER A 61 12.32 0.23 3.92
CA SER A 61 10.95 0.29 4.43
C SER A 61 9.94 0.12 3.29
N PRO A 62 9.05 -0.88 3.32
CA PRO A 62 7.95 -0.96 2.35
C PRO A 62 6.96 0.20 2.49
N PHE A 63 6.90 0.85 3.66
CA PHE A 63 6.08 2.05 3.86
C PHE A 63 6.76 3.27 3.20
N HIS A 64 8.06 3.46 3.39
CA HIS A 64 8.69 4.76 3.11
C HIS A 64 9.67 4.76 1.92
N ASP A 65 10.42 3.69 1.72
CA ASP A 65 11.55 3.66 0.77
C ASP A 65 11.16 3.24 -0.64
N VAL A 66 10.01 2.58 -0.82
CA VAL A 66 9.50 2.25 -2.15
C VAL A 66 8.74 3.46 -2.71
N PRO A 67 9.12 4.03 -3.87
CA PRO A 67 8.38 5.15 -4.43
C PRO A 67 6.96 4.77 -4.80
N LEU A 68 5.99 5.64 -4.49
CA LEU A 68 4.59 5.47 -4.88
C LEU A 68 4.44 5.28 -6.40
N PHE A 69 5.09 6.14 -7.18
CA PHE A 69 5.05 6.09 -8.64
C PHE A 69 6.21 5.24 -9.19
N ALA A 70 5.87 4.21 -9.96
CA ALA A 70 6.83 3.47 -10.78
C ALA A 70 7.15 4.23 -12.07
N ASP A 71 6.13 4.83 -12.68
CA ASP A 71 6.24 5.73 -13.83
C ASP A 71 5.16 6.81 -13.72
N GLU A 72 5.53 7.96 -13.16
CA GLU A 72 4.62 9.09 -12.94
C GLU A 72 4.05 9.62 -14.27
N SER A 73 4.84 9.61 -15.35
CA SER A 73 4.40 10.07 -16.67
C SER A 73 3.29 9.21 -17.27
N LYS A 74 3.18 7.96 -16.81
CA LYS A 74 2.14 7.00 -17.22
C LYS A 74 1.14 6.70 -16.11
N THR A 75 1.20 7.39 -14.97
CA THR A 75 0.37 7.13 -13.79
C THR A 75 0.42 5.68 -13.30
N VAL A 76 1.58 5.03 -13.45
CA VAL A 76 1.81 3.65 -12.96
C VAL A 76 2.34 3.72 -11.54
N LEU A 77 1.69 2.98 -10.64
CA LEU A 77 2.01 2.95 -9.21
C LEU A 77 2.72 1.65 -8.84
N ASN A 78 3.56 1.69 -7.81
CA ASN A 78 4.04 0.49 -7.15
C ASN A 78 3.05 0.09 -6.06
N MET A 79 2.55 -1.15 -6.10
CA MET A 79 1.80 -1.77 -5.01
C MET A 79 2.73 -2.70 -4.24
N ILE A 80 2.66 -2.66 -2.91
CA ILE A 80 3.26 -3.65 -2.04
C ILE A 80 2.23 -4.74 -1.75
N VAL A 81 2.51 -5.99 -2.12
CA VAL A 81 1.64 -7.14 -1.80
C VAL A 81 1.93 -7.63 -0.40
N GLU A 82 0.92 -7.68 0.46
CA GLU A 82 1.04 -8.21 1.82
C GLU A 82 0.46 -9.64 1.89
N ILE A 83 -0.73 -9.83 1.32
CA ILE A 83 -1.52 -11.05 1.44
C ILE A 83 -1.86 -11.59 0.04
N PRO A 84 -1.30 -12.75 -0.35
CA PRO A 84 -1.66 -13.41 -1.60
C PRO A 84 -3.12 -13.83 -1.64
N ARG A 85 -3.73 -13.75 -2.84
CA ARG A 85 -5.11 -14.22 -3.05
C ARG A 85 -5.30 -15.66 -2.58
N TRP A 86 -6.45 -15.91 -1.95
CA TRP A 86 -6.89 -17.19 -1.37
C TRP A 86 -6.08 -17.69 -0.18
N THR A 87 -5.36 -16.79 0.50
CA THR A 87 -4.71 -17.07 1.79
C THR A 87 -5.45 -16.40 2.94
N ASN A 88 -5.15 -16.82 4.17
CA ASN A 88 -5.89 -16.40 5.37
C ASN A 88 -5.05 -15.62 6.37
N ALA A 89 -3.71 -15.74 6.34
CA ALA A 89 -2.84 -15.05 7.29
C ALA A 89 -2.97 -13.54 7.08
N LYS A 90 -3.37 -12.79 8.13
CA LYS A 90 -3.40 -11.33 8.07
C LYS A 90 -1.99 -10.80 8.27
N VAL A 91 -1.25 -10.73 7.16
CA VAL A 91 0.09 -10.14 7.12
C VAL A 91 -0.05 -8.67 6.74
N GLU A 92 0.73 -7.81 7.39
CA GLU A 92 0.70 -6.36 7.19
C GLU A 92 2.11 -5.76 7.34
N ILE A 93 2.33 -4.61 6.71
CA ILE A 93 3.45 -3.71 6.98
C ILE A 93 3.38 -3.31 8.46
N SER A 94 4.41 -3.65 9.24
CA SER A 94 4.44 -3.22 10.65
C SER A 94 4.72 -1.73 10.75
N LYS A 95 3.80 -0.95 11.32
CA LYS A 95 4.04 0.49 11.51
C LYS A 95 5.11 0.78 12.56
N GLU A 96 5.23 -0.05 13.58
CA GLU A 96 6.02 0.24 14.79
C GLU A 96 7.47 -0.28 14.71
N GLU A 97 7.73 -1.26 13.84
CA GLU A 97 9.06 -1.86 13.70
C GLU A 97 9.93 -1.07 12.72
N ASN A 98 11.23 -0.94 13.02
CA ASN A 98 12.18 -0.32 12.09
C ASN A 98 12.18 -1.02 10.73
N PHE A 99 12.18 -0.21 9.66
CA PHE A 99 12.04 -0.68 8.28
C PHE A 99 10.73 -1.41 7.98
N ASN A 100 9.73 -1.28 8.85
CA ASN A 100 8.34 -1.66 8.63
C ASN A 100 8.16 -3.05 8.00
N ALA A 101 8.89 -4.05 8.52
CA ALA A 101 8.85 -5.41 7.99
C ALA A 101 7.42 -5.95 7.98
N PHE A 102 7.12 -6.83 7.01
CA PHE A 102 5.85 -7.54 7.01
C PHE A 102 5.83 -8.52 8.18
N LYS A 103 4.77 -8.47 8.98
CA LYS A 103 4.51 -9.40 10.07
C LYS A 103 3.05 -9.84 10.05
N GLN A 104 2.77 -11.00 10.64
CA GLN A 104 1.39 -11.41 10.82
C GLN A 104 0.80 -10.71 12.05
N ASP A 105 -0.36 -10.10 11.88
CA ASP A 105 -1.15 -9.47 12.94
C ASP A 105 -1.46 -10.51 14.04
N THR A 106 -1.58 -10.04 15.28
CA THR A 106 -1.89 -10.87 16.43
C THR A 106 -3.13 -10.37 17.16
N LYS A 107 -3.99 -11.30 17.55
CA LYS A 107 -5.18 -11.02 18.37
C LYS A 107 -5.10 -11.87 19.63
N LYS A 108 -5.05 -11.21 20.80
CA LYS A 108 -4.94 -11.86 22.12
C LYS A 108 -3.71 -12.81 22.19
N GLY A 109 -2.58 -12.37 21.65
CA GLY A 109 -1.31 -13.11 21.66
C GLY A 109 -1.26 -14.30 20.69
N LYS A 110 -2.25 -14.46 19.80
CA LYS A 110 -2.28 -15.51 18.77
C LYS A 110 -2.26 -14.88 17.38
N LEU A 111 -1.63 -15.56 16.43
CA LEU A 111 -1.64 -15.17 15.03
C LEU A 111 -3.06 -15.04 14.49
N ARG A 112 -3.33 -13.94 13.81
CA ARG A 112 -4.64 -13.65 13.23
C ARG A 112 -4.75 -14.24 11.82
N PHE A 113 -5.82 -14.99 11.60
CA PHE A 113 -6.20 -15.50 10.29
C PHE A 113 -7.61 -15.04 9.99
N VAL A 114 -7.81 -14.40 8.84
CA VAL A 114 -9.15 -14.10 8.32
C VAL A 114 -9.86 -15.40 7.98
N ARG A 115 -11.15 -15.48 8.32
CA ARG A 115 -11.94 -16.71 8.20
C ARG A 115 -12.57 -16.82 6.81
N ASN A 116 -12.76 -18.04 6.32
CA ASN A 116 -13.47 -18.27 5.06
C ASN A 116 -14.96 -17.99 5.26
N CYS A 117 -15.47 -16.96 4.59
CA CYS A 117 -16.88 -16.57 4.63
C CYS A 117 -17.50 -16.98 3.30
N PHE A 118 -18.39 -17.98 3.31
CA PHE A 118 -18.96 -18.54 2.08
C PHE A 118 -19.57 -17.45 1.20
N PRO A 119 -19.26 -17.40 -0.11
CA PRO A 119 -18.49 -18.37 -0.91
C PRO A 119 -16.97 -18.10 -1.02
N HIS A 120 -16.43 -17.17 -0.24
CA HIS A 120 -15.07 -16.63 -0.35
C HIS A 120 -14.01 -17.41 0.43
N LYS A 121 -12.96 -17.90 -0.27
CA LYS A 121 -11.78 -18.49 0.36
C LYS A 121 -10.76 -17.40 0.67
N GLY A 122 -10.49 -17.16 1.95
CA GLY A 122 -9.53 -16.16 2.40
C GLY A 122 -9.78 -14.77 1.77
N TYR A 123 -8.70 -14.07 1.45
CA TYR A 123 -8.74 -12.84 0.65
C TYR A 123 -9.03 -13.17 -0.82
N ILE A 124 -9.95 -12.44 -1.47
CA ILE A 124 -10.35 -12.72 -2.86
C ILE A 124 -9.58 -11.90 -3.92
N TRP A 125 -8.56 -11.15 -3.49
CA TRP A 125 -7.59 -10.41 -4.32
C TRP A 125 -6.18 -10.67 -3.82
N ASN A 126 -5.16 -10.25 -4.58
CA ASN A 126 -3.90 -9.93 -3.92
C ASN A 126 -4.13 -8.63 -3.16
N TYR A 127 -3.84 -8.63 -1.87
CA TYR A 127 -4.10 -7.50 -0.99
C TYR A 127 -2.80 -6.92 -0.48
N GLY A 128 -2.78 -5.62 -0.28
CA GLY A 128 -1.68 -4.91 0.35
C GLY A 128 -1.91 -3.41 0.27
N ALA A 129 -0.85 -2.64 0.11
CA ALA A 129 -0.94 -1.19 0.20
C ALA A 129 -0.11 -0.44 -0.85
N PHE A 130 -0.43 0.84 -1.03
CA PHE A 130 0.45 1.77 -1.71
C PHE A 130 1.52 2.30 -0.75
N PRO A 131 2.82 2.22 -1.09
CA PRO A 131 3.85 2.81 -0.29
C PRO A 131 3.75 4.34 -0.38
N GLN A 132 4.33 5.04 0.60
CA GLN A 132 4.33 6.50 0.66
C GLN A 132 2.91 7.11 0.64
N THR A 133 1.94 6.42 1.23
CA THR A 133 0.59 6.92 1.47
C THR A 133 0.24 6.72 2.94
N TRP A 134 -0.64 7.55 3.50
CA TRP A 134 -1.07 7.43 4.88
C TRP A 134 -2.47 8.01 5.06
N GLU A 135 -3.37 7.23 5.66
CA GLU A 135 -4.68 7.70 6.11
C GLU A 135 -4.56 8.38 7.48
N ASP A 136 -4.36 9.69 7.47
CA ASP A 136 -4.08 10.48 8.68
C ASP A 136 -5.22 10.38 9.72
N PRO A 137 -4.97 9.83 10.93
CA PRO A 137 -6.00 9.65 11.95
C PRO A 137 -6.43 10.96 12.62
N HIS A 138 -5.75 12.08 12.32
CA HIS A 138 -6.13 13.41 12.77
C HIS A 138 -7.03 14.12 11.76
N HIS A 139 -7.19 13.59 10.54
CA HIS A 139 -8.03 14.14 9.51
C HIS A 139 -9.38 13.42 9.44
N THR A 140 -10.50 14.16 9.54
CA THR A 140 -11.83 13.62 9.25
C THR A 140 -12.14 13.82 7.78
N HIS A 141 -12.22 12.73 7.02
CA HIS A 141 -12.47 12.80 5.59
C HIS A 141 -13.93 13.26 5.32
N PRO A 142 -14.14 14.21 4.39
CA PRO A 142 -15.45 14.84 4.20
C PRO A 142 -16.54 13.90 3.71
N ASP A 143 -16.24 12.84 2.96
CA ASP A 143 -17.30 11.96 2.43
C ASP A 143 -17.70 10.82 3.38
N THR A 144 -16.76 10.29 4.14
CA THR A 144 -16.99 9.22 5.11
C THR A 144 -17.40 9.76 6.48
N LYS A 145 -17.07 11.04 6.78
CA LYS A 145 -17.26 11.70 8.08
C LYS A 145 -16.53 10.97 9.23
N ALA A 146 -15.50 10.20 8.90
CA ALA A 146 -14.68 9.43 9.82
C ALA A 146 -13.21 9.83 9.71
N LYS A 147 -12.42 9.51 10.74
CA LYS A 147 -10.97 9.71 10.74
C LYS A 147 -10.27 8.62 9.94
N GLY A 148 -9.07 8.87 9.39
CA GLY A 148 -8.26 7.81 8.79
C GLY A 148 -7.89 6.71 9.80
N ASP A 149 -7.66 5.49 9.32
CA ASP A 149 -7.32 4.31 10.12
C ASP A 149 -5.84 4.24 10.55
N ASN A 150 -5.06 5.27 10.23
CA ASN A 150 -3.63 5.39 10.54
C ASN A 150 -2.74 4.42 9.77
N ASP A 151 -3.19 3.82 8.67
CA ASP A 151 -2.42 2.89 7.84
C ASP A 151 -2.05 3.46 6.46
N PRO A 152 -1.11 2.82 5.73
CA PRO A 152 -0.97 3.03 4.29
C PRO A 152 -2.26 2.71 3.55
N LEU A 153 -2.51 3.42 2.45
CA LEU A 153 -3.73 3.27 1.65
C LEU A 153 -3.84 1.86 1.05
N ASP A 154 -4.93 1.18 1.35
CA ASP A 154 -5.17 -0.22 1.00
C ASP A 154 -5.52 -0.45 -0.47
N VAL A 155 -5.08 -1.60 -0.99
CA VAL A 155 -5.14 -1.94 -2.40
C VAL A 155 -5.60 -3.39 -2.61
N CYS A 156 -6.60 -3.56 -3.48
CA CYS A 156 -7.09 -4.83 -3.99
C CYS A 156 -6.67 -5.00 -5.46
N GLU A 157 -5.70 -5.88 -5.72
CA GLU A 157 -5.20 -6.16 -7.07
C GLU A 157 -5.89 -7.40 -7.66
N ILE A 158 -6.54 -7.19 -8.81
CA ILE A 158 -7.56 -8.10 -9.36
C ILE A 158 -7.07 -8.99 -10.51
N GLY A 159 -5.80 -8.92 -10.88
CA GLY A 159 -5.21 -9.69 -11.96
C GLY A 159 -5.16 -11.20 -11.70
N GLU A 160 -4.96 -11.99 -12.75
CA GLU A 160 -5.02 -13.44 -12.70
C GLU A 160 -3.88 -14.07 -11.90
N GLN A 161 -2.71 -13.43 -11.83
CA GLN A 161 -1.55 -13.98 -11.13
C GLN A 161 -1.67 -13.81 -9.62
N VAL A 162 -1.56 -14.90 -8.86
CA VAL A 162 -1.43 -14.85 -7.39
C VAL A 162 -0.04 -14.34 -7.03
N GLY A 163 0.01 -13.29 -6.20
CA GLY A 163 1.26 -12.66 -5.76
C GLY A 163 1.91 -13.36 -4.56
N TYR A 164 2.93 -12.72 -3.99
CA TYR A 164 3.60 -13.17 -2.77
C TYR A 164 3.86 -12.00 -1.82
N THR A 165 3.91 -12.26 -0.51
CA THR A 165 4.20 -11.23 0.52
C THR A 165 5.54 -10.54 0.23
N GLY A 166 5.52 -9.21 0.21
CA GLY A 166 6.67 -8.36 -0.13
C GLY A 166 6.92 -8.21 -1.63
N GLN A 167 6.08 -8.75 -2.50
CA GLN A 167 6.15 -8.47 -3.93
C GLN A 167 5.82 -7.00 -4.20
N ILE A 168 6.60 -6.37 -5.07
CA ILE A 168 6.26 -5.06 -5.62
C ILE A 168 5.70 -5.27 -7.02
N LYS A 169 4.42 -4.92 -7.23
CA LYS A 169 3.75 -5.00 -8.53
C LYS A 169 3.57 -3.59 -9.11
N GLN A 170 3.76 -3.44 -10.43
CA GLN A 170 3.37 -2.21 -11.12
C GLN A 170 1.90 -2.31 -11.48
N VAL A 171 1.10 -1.38 -10.99
CA VAL A 171 -0.36 -1.43 -11.14
C VAL A 171 -0.89 -0.13 -11.70
N LYS A 172 -2.10 -0.19 -12.27
CA LYS A 172 -2.90 0.98 -12.59
C LYS A 172 -4.20 0.99 -11.80
N VAL A 173 -4.62 2.19 -11.40
CA VAL A 173 -5.85 2.44 -10.65
C VAL A 173 -7.06 2.34 -11.56
N LEU A 174 -8.10 1.66 -11.06
CA LEU A 174 -9.40 1.51 -11.74
C LEU A 174 -10.52 2.21 -10.98
N GLY A 175 -10.47 2.20 -9.64
CA GLY A 175 -11.48 2.84 -8.79
C GLY A 175 -11.17 2.69 -7.31
N VAL A 176 -12.08 3.09 -6.44
CA VAL A 176 -11.93 2.99 -4.98
C VAL A 176 -13.28 2.79 -4.30
N MET A 177 -13.30 2.04 -3.20
CA MET A 177 -14.47 1.86 -2.33
C MET A 177 -14.22 2.47 -0.95
N ALA A 178 -15.23 3.14 -0.37
CA ALA A 178 -15.14 3.87 0.88
C ALA A 178 -15.63 3.02 2.08
N LEU A 179 -14.80 2.11 2.61
CA LEU A 179 -15.17 1.31 3.78
C LEU A 179 -15.15 2.19 5.03
N LEU A 180 -16.09 1.92 5.94
CA LEU A 180 -16.03 2.33 7.33
C LEU A 180 -15.69 1.10 8.18
N ASP A 181 -14.41 0.93 8.52
CA ASP A 181 -13.93 -0.18 9.32
C ASP A 181 -13.95 0.20 10.80
N GLU A 182 -14.90 -0.35 11.57
CA GLU A 182 -15.07 0.00 13.00
C GLU A 182 -15.20 1.52 13.30
N GLY A 183 -15.65 2.30 12.31
CA GLY A 183 -15.88 3.74 12.43
C GLY A 183 -14.75 4.62 11.90
N GLU A 184 -13.71 4.02 11.32
CA GLU A 184 -12.60 4.70 10.66
C GLU A 184 -12.77 4.67 9.14
N THR A 185 -12.29 5.69 8.46
CA THR A 185 -12.15 5.73 7.00
C THR A 185 -11.08 4.74 6.61
N ASP A 186 -11.43 3.83 5.73
CA ASP A 186 -10.55 2.77 5.28
C ASP A 186 -10.77 2.55 3.76
N TRP A 187 -10.03 3.28 2.93
CA TRP A 187 -10.24 3.26 1.49
C TRP A 187 -9.65 2.01 0.85
N LYS A 188 -10.45 1.34 0.01
CA LYS A 188 -10.01 0.14 -0.73
C LYS A 188 -9.84 0.47 -2.21
N VAL A 189 -8.62 0.73 -2.66
CA VAL A 189 -8.34 1.03 -4.06
C VAL A 189 -8.36 -0.25 -4.90
N ILE A 190 -9.10 -0.23 -6.01
CA ILE A 190 -9.15 -1.33 -6.97
C ILE A 190 -8.14 -1.06 -8.07
N VAL A 191 -7.23 -2.02 -8.28
CA VAL A 191 -6.13 -1.91 -9.25
C VAL A 191 -5.96 -3.20 -10.03
N ILE A 192 -5.21 -3.12 -11.13
CA ILE A 192 -4.74 -4.30 -11.86
C ILE A 192 -3.26 -4.16 -12.19
N ASP A 193 -2.52 -5.27 -12.12
CA ASP A 193 -1.14 -5.36 -12.63
C ASP A 193 -1.10 -4.94 -14.11
N ILE A 194 -0.17 -4.06 -14.48
CA ILE A 194 -0.03 -3.61 -15.87
C ILE A 194 0.39 -4.73 -16.83
N ASN A 195 0.94 -5.83 -16.29
CA ASN A 195 1.36 -7.01 -17.05
C ASN A 195 0.23 -8.04 -17.19
N ASP A 196 -0.92 -7.83 -16.56
CA ASP A 196 -2.06 -8.73 -16.67
C ASP A 196 -2.63 -8.73 -18.12
N PRO A 197 -3.01 -9.88 -18.69
CA PRO A 197 -3.60 -9.95 -20.03
C PRO A 197 -4.87 -9.09 -20.22
N LEU A 198 -5.63 -8.84 -19.16
CA LEU A 198 -6.80 -7.97 -19.17
C LEU A 198 -6.47 -6.50 -18.91
N ALA A 199 -5.25 -6.16 -18.46
CA ALA A 199 -4.89 -4.80 -18.15
C ALA A 199 -5.24 -3.83 -19.30
N PRO A 200 -4.92 -4.07 -20.58
CA PRO A 200 -5.29 -3.15 -21.66
C PRO A 200 -6.80 -2.86 -21.79
N LYS A 201 -7.67 -3.75 -21.29
CA LYS A 201 -9.14 -3.64 -21.37
C LYS A 201 -9.78 -3.00 -20.14
N LEU A 202 -9.06 -2.88 -19.02
CA LEU A 202 -9.56 -2.29 -17.78
C LEU A 202 -8.94 -0.91 -17.58
N ASN A 203 -9.67 0.19 -17.81
CA ASN A 203 -9.13 1.54 -17.71
C ASN A 203 -9.90 2.45 -16.74
N ASP A 204 -11.10 2.03 -16.36
CA ASP A 204 -11.92 2.65 -15.31
C ASP A 204 -12.76 1.57 -14.59
N ILE A 205 -13.49 1.95 -13.55
CA ILE A 205 -14.20 1.02 -12.66
C ILE A 205 -15.31 0.25 -13.39
N GLU A 206 -15.94 0.85 -14.40
CA GLU A 206 -17.01 0.22 -15.18
C GLU A 206 -16.50 -0.94 -16.03
N ASP A 207 -15.23 -0.93 -16.42
CA ASP A 207 -14.62 -2.02 -17.18
C ASP A 207 -14.49 -3.28 -16.31
N VAL A 208 -14.34 -3.12 -14.98
CA VAL A 208 -14.28 -4.24 -14.04
C VAL A 208 -15.58 -5.03 -14.09
N GLU A 209 -16.74 -4.37 -14.01
CA GLU A 209 -18.02 -5.09 -14.08
C GLU A 209 -18.27 -5.69 -15.47
N ARG A 210 -17.77 -5.06 -16.54
CA ARG A 210 -17.88 -5.58 -17.91
C ARG A 210 -17.09 -6.87 -18.13
N HIS A 211 -15.87 -6.96 -17.58
CA HIS A 211 -14.94 -8.05 -17.84
C HIS A 211 -14.82 -9.07 -16.71
N LEU A 212 -15.16 -8.67 -15.48
CA LEU A 212 -15.12 -9.46 -14.25
C LEU A 212 -16.46 -9.30 -13.50
N PRO A 213 -17.59 -9.70 -14.11
CA PRO A 213 -18.92 -9.41 -13.60
C PRO A 213 -19.14 -9.98 -12.19
N GLY A 214 -19.67 -9.15 -11.30
CA GLY A 214 -19.93 -9.50 -9.90
C GLY A 214 -18.74 -9.35 -8.95
N LEU A 215 -17.53 -9.05 -9.43
CA LEU A 215 -16.36 -8.88 -8.56
C LEU A 215 -16.55 -7.72 -7.57
N ILE A 216 -17.02 -6.55 -8.02
CA ILE A 216 -17.23 -5.39 -7.15
C ILE A 216 -18.29 -5.67 -6.07
N ARG A 217 -19.36 -6.40 -6.43
CA ARG A 217 -20.37 -6.85 -5.47
C ARG A 217 -19.78 -7.82 -4.44
N ALA A 218 -18.94 -8.76 -4.89
CA ALA A 218 -18.22 -9.67 -3.99
C ALA A 218 -17.24 -8.92 -3.08
N THR A 219 -16.58 -7.87 -3.58
CA THR A 219 -15.72 -6.97 -2.78
C THR A 219 -16.49 -6.28 -1.67
N ASN A 220 -17.64 -5.69 -2.00
CA ASN A 220 -18.51 -5.08 -1.02
C ASN A 220 -18.93 -6.08 0.07
N GLU A 221 -19.42 -7.26 -0.34
CA GLU A 221 -19.85 -8.31 0.59
C GLU A 221 -18.71 -8.77 1.49
N TRP A 222 -17.52 -9.04 0.93
CA TRP A 222 -16.37 -9.53 1.67
C TRP A 222 -15.98 -8.57 2.80
N PHE A 223 -15.80 -7.28 2.49
CA PHE A 223 -15.40 -6.28 3.50
C PHE A 223 -16.50 -5.98 4.52
N ARG A 224 -17.77 -6.17 4.18
CA ARG A 224 -18.87 -6.10 5.14
C ARG A 224 -18.77 -7.22 6.19
N ILE A 225 -18.54 -8.46 5.74
CA ILE A 225 -18.76 -9.64 6.58
C ILE A 225 -17.50 -10.26 7.20
N TYR A 226 -16.28 -9.92 6.72
CA TYR A 226 -15.06 -10.69 7.06
C TYR A 226 -14.74 -10.75 8.57
N LYS A 227 -15.19 -9.78 9.37
CA LYS A 227 -15.00 -9.76 10.83
C LYS A 227 -16.19 -10.28 11.65
N ILE A 228 -17.31 -10.65 11.02
CA ILE A 228 -18.46 -11.23 11.73
C ILE A 228 -18.08 -12.56 12.42
N PRO A 229 -17.31 -13.49 11.81
CA PRO A 229 -16.80 -14.69 12.49
C PRO A 229 -15.95 -14.40 13.74
N ASP A 230 -15.40 -13.19 13.80
CA ASP A 230 -14.55 -12.69 14.86
C ASP A 230 -15.34 -11.97 15.98
N GLY A 231 -16.68 -11.99 15.89
CA GLY A 231 -17.61 -11.36 16.84
C GLY A 231 -17.76 -9.85 16.68
N LYS A 232 -17.31 -9.29 15.55
CA LYS A 232 -17.47 -7.86 15.23
C LYS A 232 -18.79 -7.62 14.47
N PRO A 233 -19.36 -6.40 14.54
CA PRO A 233 -20.48 -6.03 13.69
C PRO A 233 -20.09 -6.06 12.21
N GLU A 234 -21.10 -6.06 11.35
CA GLU A 234 -20.92 -5.85 9.92
C GLU A 234 -20.38 -4.43 9.65
N ASN A 235 -19.37 -4.31 8.78
CA ASN A 235 -18.87 -3.01 8.37
C ASN A 235 -19.85 -2.30 7.43
N GLN A 236 -19.67 -1.00 7.27
CA GLN A 236 -20.49 -0.16 6.40
C GLN A 236 -19.64 0.46 5.31
N PHE A 237 -20.28 0.94 4.25
CA PHE A 237 -19.62 1.72 3.22
C PHE A 237 -20.29 3.09 3.12
N ALA A 238 -19.50 4.14 2.88
CA ALA A 238 -20.05 5.38 2.35
C ALA A 238 -20.55 5.16 0.90
N PHE A 239 -21.28 6.14 0.35
CA PHE A 239 -21.85 6.05 -1.01
C PHE A 239 -22.69 4.80 -1.27
N SER A 240 -23.31 4.23 -0.24
CA SER A 240 -24.07 2.97 -0.35
C SER A 240 -23.26 1.80 -0.95
N GLY A 241 -21.93 1.81 -0.80
CA GLY A 241 -21.07 0.76 -1.34
C GLY A 241 -20.66 0.92 -2.81
N GLU A 242 -20.96 2.07 -3.44
CA GLU A 242 -20.50 2.39 -4.79
C GLU A 242 -18.97 2.39 -4.87
N ALA A 243 -18.41 1.73 -5.89
CA ALA A 243 -17.01 1.89 -6.25
C ALA A 243 -16.88 3.16 -7.12
N LYS A 244 -16.20 4.19 -6.60
CA LYS A 244 -15.93 5.43 -7.34
C LYS A 244 -14.90 5.16 -8.42
N ASN A 245 -15.00 5.92 -9.51
CA ASN A 245 -14.16 5.77 -10.69
C ASN A 245 -12.68 6.10 -10.45
N ARG A 246 -11.86 5.82 -11.46
CA ARG A 246 -10.40 6.02 -11.43
C ARG A 246 -10.01 7.45 -11.07
N LYS A 247 -10.74 8.45 -11.58
CA LYS A 247 -10.44 9.86 -11.29
C LYS A 247 -10.53 10.13 -9.79
N TYR A 248 -11.65 9.75 -9.18
CA TYR A 248 -11.85 9.92 -7.74
C TYR A 248 -10.82 9.14 -6.93
N ALA A 249 -10.56 7.89 -7.31
CA ALA A 249 -9.54 7.06 -6.66
C ALA A 249 -8.13 7.69 -6.71
N THR A 250 -7.80 8.34 -7.83
CA THR A 250 -6.52 9.06 -7.99
C THR A 250 -6.42 10.26 -7.05
N GLU A 251 -7.52 10.99 -6.83
CA GLU A 251 -7.58 12.10 -5.86
C GLU A 251 -7.31 11.60 -4.43
N ILE A 252 -7.92 10.48 -4.02
CA ILE A 252 -7.65 9.84 -2.71
C ILE A 252 -6.19 9.40 -2.58
N VAL A 253 -5.62 8.76 -3.60
CA VAL A 253 -4.20 8.35 -3.59
C VAL A 253 -3.28 9.57 -3.39
N HIS A 254 -3.56 10.69 -4.06
CA HIS A 254 -2.78 11.91 -3.89
C HIS A 254 -2.96 12.53 -2.49
N GLU A 255 -4.17 12.54 -1.95
CA GLU A 255 -4.44 13.02 -0.59
C GLU A 255 -3.62 12.24 0.44
N CYS A 256 -3.67 10.90 0.40
CA CYS A 256 -2.92 10.03 1.30
C CYS A 256 -1.39 10.18 1.08
N ASN A 257 -0.93 10.42 -0.15
CA ASN A 257 0.48 10.70 -0.42
C ASN A 257 0.94 12.03 0.19
N GLU A 258 0.13 13.09 0.10
CA GLU A 258 0.42 14.37 0.75
C GLU A 258 0.41 14.26 2.28
N ALA A 259 -0.50 13.45 2.85
CA ALA A 259 -0.49 13.12 4.27
C ALA A 259 0.81 12.41 4.68
N TRP A 260 1.24 11.40 3.93
CA TRP A 260 2.53 10.75 4.15
C TRP A 260 3.72 11.70 4.04
N LYS A 261 3.73 12.64 3.08
CA LYS A 261 4.80 13.66 2.97
C LYS A 261 4.89 14.52 4.23
N ARG A 262 3.76 14.90 4.83
CA ARG A 262 3.73 15.60 6.12
C ARG A 262 4.23 14.72 7.27
N LEU A 263 3.84 13.45 7.28
CA LEU A 263 4.31 12.45 8.26
C LEU A 263 5.83 12.29 8.21
N ILE A 264 6.39 11.94 7.05
CA ILE A 264 7.80 11.56 6.90
C ILE A 264 8.76 12.76 7.09
N SER A 265 8.31 13.97 6.77
CA SER A 265 9.03 15.21 7.08
C SER A 265 8.85 15.67 8.54
N GLY A 266 7.96 15.01 9.28
CA GLY A 266 7.60 15.27 10.67
C GLY A 266 6.90 16.60 10.89
N GLN A 267 6.08 17.02 9.92
CA GLN A 267 5.07 18.07 10.03
C GLN A 267 3.74 17.54 10.61
N ALA A 268 3.52 16.23 10.56
CA ALA A 268 2.46 15.53 11.29
C ALA A 268 3.04 14.70 12.45
N ASP A 269 2.22 14.44 13.48
CA ASP A 269 2.59 13.55 14.57
C ASP A 269 2.58 12.10 14.09
N ALA A 270 3.71 11.41 14.28
CA ALA A 270 3.87 10.03 13.86
C ALA A 270 3.30 9.03 14.88
N GLY A 271 3.04 9.45 16.12
CA GLY A 271 2.64 8.54 17.19
C GLY A 271 3.62 7.38 17.34
N GLU A 272 3.14 6.16 17.12
CA GLU A 272 3.94 4.92 17.22
C GLU A 272 4.56 4.48 15.88
N ILE A 273 4.34 5.22 14.79
CA ILE A 273 4.88 4.88 13.47
C ILE A 273 6.40 5.09 13.46
N SER A 274 7.14 4.02 13.19
CA SER A 274 8.57 4.05 12.89
C SER A 274 8.79 4.67 11.52
N LEU A 275 9.42 5.85 11.50
CA LEU A 275 9.81 6.57 10.28
C LEU A 275 11.15 6.10 9.69
N THR A 276 11.74 5.04 10.25
CA THR A 276 13.08 4.56 9.86
C THR A 276 13.12 4.16 8.39
N ASN A 277 14.01 4.80 7.62
CA ASN A 277 14.14 4.61 6.17
C ASN A 277 15.58 4.81 5.71
N SER A 278 15.96 4.26 4.54
CA SER A 278 17.33 4.33 4.02
C SER A 278 17.49 5.15 2.74
N SER A 279 16.40 5.69 2.19
CA SER A 279 16.43 6.40 0.89
C SER A 279 15.72 7.75 0.87
N VAL A 280 14.83 8.06 1.83
CA VAL A 280 14.04 9.30 1.83
C VAL A 280 14.84 10.47 2.39
N GLN A 281 15.52 11.20 1.51
CA GLN A 281 16.33 12.37 1.89
C GLN A 281 15.48 13.44 2.58
N GLY A 282 15.99 13.97 3.69
CA GLY A 282 15.30 14.98 4.49
C GLY A 282 14.21 14.44 5.42
N SER A 283 13.97 13.12 5.42
CA SER A 283 13.12 12.47 6.43
C SER A 283 13.76 12.55 7.82
N LYS A 284 12.93 12.65 8.86
CA LYS A 284 13.38 12.58 10.26
C LYS A 284 13.95 11.20 10.64
N GLY A 285 13.54 10.14 9.94
CA GLY A 285 13.99 8.76 10.18
C GLY A 285 15.02 8.24 9.20
N PHE A 286 15.66 9.12 8.41
CA PHE A 286 16.69 8.70 7.46
C PHE A 286 17.93 8.16 8.21
N VAL A 287 18.34 6.93 7.89
CA VAL A 287 19.51 6.27 8.48
C VAL A 287 20.51 5.78 7.43
N GLY A 288 21.80 5.83 7.78
CA GLY A 288 22.89 5.35 6.93
C GLY A 288 23.29 3.89 7.19
N ALA A 289 24.18 3.35 6.37
CA ALA A 289 24.57 1.94 6.40
C ALA A 289 25.11 1.42 7.74
N ASN A 290 25.74 2.28 8.55
CA ASN A 290 26.34 1.91 9.84
C ASN A 290 25.40 2.12 11.04
N ASP A 291 24.16 2.52 10.80
CA ASP A 291 23.19 2.77 11.86
C ASP A 291 22.80 1.47 12.59
N ALA A 292 22.48 1.58 13.88
CA ALA A 292 22.03 0.44 14.69
C ALA A 292 20.74 -0.18 14.13
N ALA A 293 19.82 0.62 13.59
CA ALA A 293 18.60 0.12 12.96
C ALA A 293 18.91 -0.73 11.72
N VAL A 294 19.92 -0.35 10.92
CA VAL A 294 20.35 -1.12 9.73
C VAL A 294 21.04 -2.41 10.13
N THR A 295 21.99 -2.32 11.06
CA THR A 295 22.83 -3.46 11.46
C THR A 295 22.10 -4.49 12.32
N SER A 296 20.98 -4.11 12.93
CA SER A 296 20.12 -5.02 13.70
C SER A 296 19.13 -5.82 12.83
N VAL A 297 18.93 -5.47 11.55
CA VAL A 297 18.08 -6.27 10.66
C VAL A 297 18.71 -7.66 10.49
N PRO A 298 18.01 -8.75 10.88
CA PRO A 298 18.58 -10.08 10.81
C PRO A 298 18.95 -10.50 9.39
N LYS A 299 19.91 -11.43 9.28
CA LYS A 299 20.21 -12.09 8.01
C LYS A 299 19.03 -12.98 7.61
N ALA A 300 18.89 -13.20 6.30
CA ALA A 300 17.91 -14.15 5.77
C ALA A 300 18.06 -15.51 6.46
N ASN A 301 16.97 -16.03 6.98
CA ASN A 301 16.87 -17.36 7.55
C ASN A 301 15.49 -17.94 7.22
N PRO A 302 15.17 -18.13 5.93
CA PRO A 302 13.88 -18.67 5.53
C PRO A 302 13.76 -20.12 6.00
N GLN A 303 12.68 -20.41 6.72
CA GLN A 303 12.35 -21.75 7.18
C GLN A 303 11.02 -22.20 6.55
N PRO A 304 10.75 -23.52 6.48
CA PRO A 304 9.46 -24.02 6.01
C PRO A 304 8.29 -23.44 6.83
N PRO A 305 7.10 -23.25 6.23
CA PRO A 305 5.93 -22.74 6.94
C PRO A 305 5.54 -23.68 8.08
N ALA A 306 5.24 -23.09 9.24
CA ALA A 306 4.61 -23.81 10.33
C ALA A 306 3.19 -24.25 9.93
N PRO A 307 2.68 -25.37 10.47
CA PRO A 307 1.33 -25.82 10.18
C PRO A 307 0.31 -24.78 10.63
N ILE A 308 -0.72 -24.57 9.81
CA ILE A 308 -1.88 -23.77 10.16
C ILE A 308 -2.89 -24.68 10.85
N ASP A 309 -3.51 -24.18 11.93
CA ASP A 309 -4.56 -24.92 12.64
C ASP A 309 -5.75 -25.22 11.72
N ALA A 310 -6.23 -26.46 11.73
CA ALA A 310 -7.32 -26.92 10.84
C ALA A 310 -8.64 -26.15 11.02
N SER A 311 -8.83 -25.42 12.13
CA SER A 311 -9.99 -24.54 12.31
C SER A 311 -10.03 -23.39 11.30
N ILE A 312 -8.91 -23.05 10.65
CA ILE A 312 -8.86 -22.00 9.62
C ILE A 312 -9.58 -22.44 8.34
N ASP A 313 -9.67 -23.75 8.06
CA ASP A 313 -10.39 -24.30 6.90
C ASP A 313 -11.91 -24.18 7.02
N LYS A 314 -12.43 -23.89 8.23
CA LYS A 314 -13.87 -23.79 8.48
C LYS A 314 -14.53 -22.72 7.60
N TRP A 315 -15.60 -23.10 6.93
CA TRP A 315 -16.52 -22.20 6.25
C TRP A 315 -17.56 -21.60 7.21
N PHE A 316 -17.69 -20.29 7.17
CA PHE A 316 -18.74 -19.55 7.86
C PHE A 316 -19.82 -19.17 6.85
N PHE A 317 -21.06 -19.59 7.11
CA PHE A 317 -22.22 -19.21 6.32
C PHE A 317 -22.90 -18.03 7.01
N ILE A 318 -22.66 -16.83 6.49
CA ILE A 318 -23.16 -15.58 7.06
C ILE A 318 -24.33 -15.13 6.19
N SER A 319 -25.52 -15.08 6.78
CA SER A 319 -26.66 -14.41 6.17
C SER A 319 -26.60 -12.93 6.55
N SER A 320 -26.63 -12.03 5.57
CA SER A 320 -26.96 -10.63 5.84
C SER A 320 -28.38 -10.61 6.45
N SER A 321 -28.50 -10.25 7.72
CA SER A 321 -29.82 -9.98 8.31
C SER A 321 -30.44 -8.85 7.50
N SER A 322 -31.50 -9.15 6.75
CA SER A 322 -32.34 -8.13 6.13
C SER A 322 -33.04 -7.37 7.25
N ASN A 323 -32.41 -6.27 7.70
CA ASN A 323 -33.07 -5.20 8.44
C ASN A 323 -33.57 -4.15 7.45
#